data_AF-A0A0F9B690-F1
#
_entry.id   AF-A0A0F9B690-F1
#
_cell.length_a   1.000
_cell.length_b   1.000
_cell.length_c   1.000
_cell.angle_alpha   90.00
_cell.angle_beta   90.00
_cell.angle_gamma   90.00
#
_symmetry.space_group_name_H-M   'P 1'
#
loop_
_entity.id
_entity.type
_entity.pdbx_description
1 polymer ?
#
loop_
_entity_poly.entity_id
_entity_poly.type
_entity_poly.pdbx_seq_one_letter_code
_entity_poly.pdbx_strand_id
1 'polypeptide(L)'
;MNKKILVLVFVGLFLISFASAEQQSLGIFKLGECIPLSQTCGNCTYNNVTNVLKTGENSIAYNINSEMSQNEIYYNHTFCGNITENGIYNVHGFGDPDGEKTSWVYKFQVTPNGTISSTGSSLLYALFIIILSVVLLVLTYFIIAIPSENLKDERGVVIGIIKLKYIRILLIGILYPLTIVLLNLMNSLAVNVATLSTFSGTIGFLFQVMLRAAWPFTIILIVWVFYLLVKDTNIKRGINKLEAFMNE
;
A
#
# COMPACT_ATOMS: atom_id res chain seq x y z
N MET A 1 38.83 -7.84 12.12
CA MET A 1 37.92 -6.68 12.28
C MET A 1 36.71 -7.12 13.09
N ASN A 2 36.39 -6.45 14.20
CA ASN A 2 35.31 -6.89 15.09
C ASN A 2 33.95 -6.80 14.37
N LYS A 3 33.15 -7.89 14.40
CA LYS A 3 31.84 -7.97 13.73
C LYS A 3 30.91 -6.80 14.11
N LYS A 4 31.08 -6.22 15.31
CA LYS A 4 30.35 -5.04 15.79
C LYS A 4 30.68 -3.74 15.04
N ILE A 5 31.94 -3.55 14.62
CA ILE A 5 32.37 -2.36 13.86
C ILE A 5 31.84 -2.43 12.43
N LEU A 6 31.81 -3.62 11.83
CA LEU A 6 31.23 -3.80 10.49
C LEU A 6 29.73 -3.46 10.49
N VAL A 7 28.99 -3.86 11.52
CA VAL A 7 27.56 -3.50 11.67
C VAL A 7 27.38 -1.99 11.84
N LEU A 8 28.24 -1.31 12.60
CA LEU A 8 28.13 0.13 12.83
C LEU A 8 28.47 0.95 11.57
N VAL A 9 29.44 0.48 10.77
CA VAL A 9 29.74 1.08 9.45
C VAL A 9 28.60 0.83 8.46
N PHE A 10 28.00 -0.37 8.47
CA PHE A 10 26.88 -0.69 7.60
C PHE A 10 25.63 0.14 7.95
N VAL A 11 25.33 0.32 9.24
CA VAL A 11 24.24 1.19 9.71
C VAL A 11 24.55 2.67 9.44
N GLY A 12 25.81 3.10 9.60
CA GLY A 12 26.23 4.48 9.31
C GLY A 12 26.08 4.86 7.83
N LEU A 13 26.32 3.93 6.90
CA LEU A 13 26.14 4.16 5.46
C LEU A 13 24.67 4.40 5.06
N PHE A 14 23.70 3.93 5.84
CA PHE A 14 22.28 4.21 5.61
C PHE A 14 21.83 5.57 6.15
N LEU A 15 22.60 6.20 7.04
CA LEU A 15 22.21 7.45 7.71
C LEU A 15 22.67 8.72 6.97
N ILE A 16 23.64 8.61 6.05
CA ILE A 16 24.21 9.79 5.35
C ILE A 16 23.34 10.23 4.15
N SER A 17 22.36 9.42 3.74
CA SER A 17 21.60 9.61 2.50
C SER A 17 20.46 10.65 2.56
N PHE A 18 20.25 11.33 3.69
CA PHE A 18 19.07 12.19 3.90
C PHE A 18 19.31 13.70 3.79
N ALA A 19 20.52 14.13 3.45
CA ALA A 19 20.77 15.54 3.14
C ALA A 19 20.29 15.87 1.72
N SER A 20 18.97 15.97 1.53
CA SER A 20 18.37 16.51 0.31
C SER A 20 18.29 18.02 0.43
N ALA A 21 18.86 18.77 -0.52
CA ALA A 21 18.59 20.18 -0.67
C ALA A 21 17.12 20.35 -1.10
N GLU A 22 16.26 20.81 -0.19
CA GLU A 22 14.86 21.04 -0.49
C GLU A 22 14.73 22.27 -1.41
N GLN A 23 14.44 22.00 -2.68
CA GLN A 23 13.95 23.05 -3.57
C GLN A 23 12.55 23.47 -3.12
N GLN A 24 12.27 24.77 -3.17
CA GLN A 24 10.99 25.34 -2.75
C GLN A 24 9.84 24.68 -3.53
N SER A 25 8.92 24.07 -2.77
CA SER A 25 7.76 23.35 -3.28
C SER A 25 6.49 24.16 -3.02
N LEU A 26 5.65 24.33 -4.05
CA LEU A 26 4.31 24.91 -3.95
C LEU A 26 3.30 23.92 -3.34
N GLY A 27 3.70 22.66 -3.15
CA GLY A 27 2.87 21.63 -2.56
C GLY A 27 2.46 20.53 -3.53
N ILE A 28 1.35 19.88 -3.17
CA ILE A 28 0.85 18.67 -3.82
C ILE A 28 -0.58 18.95 -4.24
N PHE A 29 -0.88 18.67 -5.50
CA PHE A 29 -2.19 18.97 -6.10
C PHE A 29 -2.79 17.72 -6.72
N LYS A 30 -4.12 17.71 -6.78
CA LYS A 30 -4.87 16.59 -7.35
C LYS A 30 -4.92 16.69 -8.86
N LEU A 31 -4.86 15.54 -9.53
CA LEU A 31 -5.01 15.46 -10.99
C LEU A 31 -6.35 16.09 -11.44
N GLY A 32 -6.27 16.97 -12.44
CA GLY A 32 -7.44 17.65 -13.01
C GLY A 32 -7.94 18.89 -12.25
N GLU A 33 -7.30 19.28 -11.14
CA GLU A 33 -7.63 20.52 -10.42
C GLU A 33 -6.72 21.67 -10.85
N CYS A 34 -7.26 22.90 -10.77
CA CYS A 34 -6.47 24.10 -10.98
C CYS A 34 -5.47 24.30 -9.84
N ILE A 35 -4.25 24.67 -10.19
CA ILE A 35 -3.14 24.80 -9.25
C ILE A 35 -2.90 26.29 -8.96
N PRO A 36 -3.02 26.73 -7.70
CA PRO A 36 -2.62 28.07 -7.31
C PRO A 36 -1.09 28.18 -7.33
N LEU A 37 -0.59 29.04 -8.21
CA LEU A 37 0.79 29.46 -8.28
C LEU A 37 0.93 30.75 -7.48
N SER A 38 1.81 30.76 -6.49
CA SER A 38 2.09 31.95 -5.69
C SER A 38 3.59 32.19 -5.61
N GLN A 39 3.97 33.46 -5.60
CA GLN A 39 5.35 33.90 -5.42
C GLN A 39 5.35 35.14 -4.52
N THR A 40 6.39 35.29 -3.71
CA THR A 40 6.56 36.45 -2.85
C THR A 40 7.78 37.25 -3.31
N CYS A 41 7.58 38.54 -3.57
CA CYS A 41 8.65 39.47 -3.89
C CYS A 41 8.34 40.84 -3.30
N GLY A 42 9.21 41.33 -2.41
CA GLY A 42 9.01 42.63 -1.76
C GLY A 42 9.28 43.83 -2.66
N ASN A 43 10.23 43.69 -3.61
CA ASN A 43 10.75 44.78 -4.43
C ASN A 43 10.58 44.53 -5.94
N CYS A 44 9.61 43.70 -6.34
CA CYS A 44 9.29 43.50 -7.75
C CYS A 44 8.22 44.52 -8.17
N THR A 45 8.26 44.95 -9.43
CA THR A 45 7.14 45.67 -10.05
C THR A 45 6.21 44.73 -10.80
N TYR A 46 6.72 43.60 -11.29
CA TYR A 46 5.92 42.58 -11.95
C TYR A 46 6.44 41.16 -11.67
N ASN A 47 5.58 40.18 -11.90
CA ASN A 47 6.00 38.78 -11.94
C ASN A 47 5.14 38.00 -12.92
N ASN A 48 5.80 37.23 -13.79
CA ASN A 48 5.16 36.51 -14.88
C ASN A 48 5.51 35.02 -14.82
N VAL A 49 4.50 34.18 -15.08
CA VAL A 49 4.68 32.73 -15.27
C VAL A 49 4.90 32.46 -16.75
N THR A 50 6.02 31.82 -17.10
CA THR A 50 6.33 31.48 -18.50
C THR A 50 5.77 30.14 -18.88
N ASN A 51 6.16 29.09 -18.16
CA ASN A 51 5.78 27.74 -18.49
C ASN A 51 5.75 26.82 -17.27
N VAL A 52 5.05 25.71 -17.45
CA VAL A 52 5.03 24.58 -16.53
C VAL A 52 5.56 23.36 -17.27
N LEU A 53 6.63 22.76 -16.75
CA LEU A 53 7.34 21.65 -17.37
C LEU A 53 7.24 20.39 -16.49
N LYS A 54 6.72 19.30 -17.04
CA LYS A 54 6.82 17.98 -16.39
C LYS A 54 8.29 17.53 -16.41
N THR A 55 8.82 17.17 -15.23
CA THR A 55 10.16 16.60 -15.09
C THR A 55 10.11 15.07 -15.24
N GLY A 56 11.05 14.48 -15.97
CA GLY A 56 11.20 13.03 -16.13
C GLY A 56 11.01 12.54 -17.57
N GLU A 57 10.69 11.25 -17.72
CA GLU A 57 10.36 10.64 -19.02
C GLU A 57 9.03 11.24 -19.53
N ASN A 58 9.00 11.66 -20.79
CA ASN A 58 7.91 12.41 -21.44
C ASN A 58 7.69 13.82 -20.85
N SER A 59 8.67 14.70 -21.03
CA SER A 59 8.54 16.11 -20.66
C SER A 59 7.42 16.77 -21.47
N ILE A 60 6.35 17.19 -20.78
CA ILE A 60 5.27 18.00 -21.33
C ILE A 60 5.50 19.45 -20.91
N ALA A 61 5.36 20.36 -21.86
CA ALA A 61 5.48 21.79 -21.62
C ALA A 61 4.15 22.50 -21.84
N TYR A 62 3.67 23.18 -20.81
CA TYR A 62 2.52 24.07 -20.89
C TYR A 62 3.02 25.51 -20.96
N ASN A 63 2.83 26.15 -22.11
CA ASN A 63 3.19 27.55 -22.28
C ASN A 63 2.06 28.44 -21.78
N ILE A 64 2.34 29.26 -20.77
CA ILE A 64 1.34 30.10 -20.10
C ILE A 64 1.55 31.56 -20.51
N ASN A 65 2.79 32.07 -20.40
CA ASN A 65 3.15 33.47 -20.65
C ASN A 65 2.12 34.47 -20.12
N SER A 66 1.81 34.38 -18.83
CA SER A 66 0.77 35.20 -18.18
C SER A 66 1.33 35.99 -17.00
N GLU A 67 0.88 37.23 -16.87
CA GLU A 67 1.18 38.10 -15.75
C GLU A 67 0.44 37.63 -14.49
N MET A 68 1.11 37.62 -13.35
CA MET A 68 0.50 37.28 -12.07
C MET A 68 -0.24 38.49 -11.50
N SER A 69 -1.36 38.25 -10.83
CA SER A 69 -2.10 39.30 -10.11
C SER A 69 -1.34 39.66 -8.83
N GLN A 70 -0.96 40.93 -8.68
CA GLN A 70 -0.25 41.44 -7.52
C GLN A 70 -1.20 41.86 -6.41
N ASN A 71 -0.89 41.45 -5.18
CA ASN A 71 -1.49 41.95 -3.94
C ASN A 71 -0.38 42.21 -2.92
N GLU A 72 0.03 43.47 -2.78
CA GLU A 72 1.21 43.90 -2.02
C GLU A 72 2.49 43.19 -2.52
N ILE A 73 3.07 42.31 -1.70
CA ILE A 73 4.27 41.53 -1.98
C ILE A 73 3.96 40.13 -2.57
N TYR A 74 2.68 39.77 -2.67
CA TYR A 74 2.24 38.47 -3.13
C TYR A 74 1.77 38.53 -4.59
N TYR A 75 2.32 37.66 -5.42
CA TYR A 75 1.94 37.48 -6.82
C TYR A 75 1.26 36.14 -6.97
N ASN A 76 0.01 36.14 -7.45
CA ASN A 76 -0.82 34.94 -7.56
C ASN A 76 -1.28 34.71 -9.01
N HIS A 77 -1.31 33.46 -9.43
CA HIS A 77 -1.86 33.01 -10.71
C HIS A 77 -2.48 31.63 -10.54
N THR A 78 -3.58 31.34 -11.22
CA THR A 78 -4.24 30.03 -11.16
C THR A 78 -4.01 29.28 -12.46
N PHE A 79 -3.22 28.21 -12.41
CA PHE A 79 -2.96 27.37 -13.56
C PHE A 79 -4.02 26.27 -13.69
N CYS A 80 -4.89 26.38 -14.68
CA CYS A 80 -5.93 25.39 -15.00
C CYS A 80 -5.60 24.57 -16.26
N GLY A 81 -4.32 24.36 -16.59
CA GLY A 81 -3.96 23.48 -17.69
C GLY A 81 -4.43 22.07 -17.35
N ASN A 82 -5.17 21.40 -18.24
CA ASN A 82 -5.66 20.03 -18.04
C ASN A 82 -4.49 19.05 -17.87
N ILE A 83 -3.91 18.98 -16.67
CA ILE A 83 -2.84 18.04 -16.35
C ILE A 83 -3.47 16.65 -16.34
N THR A 84 -3.09 15.83 -17.32
CA THR A 84 -3.58 14.45 -17.49
C THR A 84 -2.64 13.41 -16.89
N GLU A 85 -1.41 13.81 -16.53
CA GLU A 85 -0.39 12.89 -16.06
C GLU A 85 0.11 13.24 -14.65
N ASN A 86 0.30 12.20 -13.84
CA ASN A 86 0.95 12.34 -12.55
C ASN A 86 2.44 12.65 -12.74
N GLY A 87 3.03 13.41 -11.82
CA GLY A 87 4.46 13.71 -11.88
C GLY A 87 4.85 14.96 -11.09
N ILE A 88 6.14 15.28 -11.17
CA ILE A 88 6.71 16.51 -10.63
C ILE A 88 6.78 17.52 -11.77
N TYR A 89 6.30 18.72 -11.50
CA TYR A 89 6.26 19.83 -12.45
C TYR A 89 7.10 20.98 -11.92
N ASN A 90 7.88 21.59 -12.80
CA ASN A 90 8.61 22.81 -12.53
C ASN A 90 7.82 23.97 -13.14
N VAL A 91 7.53 24.99 -12.34
CA VAL A 91 6.97 26.26 -12.79
C VAL A 91 8.15 27.19 -12.99
N HIS A 92 8.27 27.71 -14.20
CA HIS A 92 9.26 28.74 -14.51
C HIS A 92 8.55 30.08 -14.62
N GLY A 93 9.23 31.11 -14.12
CA GLY A 93 8.79 32.47 -14.26
C GLY A 93 9.94 33.45 -14.13
N PHE A 94 9.62 34.72 -14.25
CA PHE A 94 10.55 35.81 -14.06
C PHE A 94 9.86 36.98 -13.38
N GLY A 95 10.55 37.59 -12.43
CA GLY A 95 10.18 38.87 -11.85
C GLY A 95 11.32 39.86 -12.01
N ASP A 96 11.20 41.02 -11.37
CA ASP A 96 12.17 42.09 -11.43
C ASP A 96 12.56 42.61 -10.02
N PRO A 97 13.13 41.76 -9.16
CA PRO A 97 13.61 42.21 -7.85
C PRO A 97 14.61 43.36 -8.06
N ASP A 98 14.34 44.50 -7.42
CA ASP A 98 15.15 45.71 -7.50
C ASP A 98 15.34 46.24 -8.95
N GLY A 99 14.39 45.94 -9.84
CA GLY A 99 14.40 46.35 -11.25
C GLY A 99 15.25 45.45 -12.16
N GLU A 100 15.87 44.39 -11.65
CA GLU A 100 16.65 43.43 -12.45
C GLU A 100 15.86 42.16 -12.74
N LYS A 101 15.70 41.84 -14.04
CA LYS A 101 14.96 40.65 -14.48
C LYS A 101 15.63 39.36 -13.98
N THR A 102 14.99 38.70 -13.03
CA THR A 102 15.49 37.50 -12.35
C THR A 102 14.53 36.34 -12.58
N SER A 103 15.05 35.18 -12.97
CA SER A 103 14.28 33.96 -13.13
C SER A 103 14.11 33.22 -11.81
N TRP A 104 13.00 32.52 -11.67
CA TRP A 104 12.72 31.65 -10.52
C TRP A 104 12.11 30.34 -10.99
N VAL A 105 12.30 29.28 -10.19
CA VAL A 105 11.79 27.94 -10.47
C VAL A 105 11.23 27.32 -9.20
N TYR A 106 9.92 27.10 -9.20
CA TYR A 106 9.23 26.36 -8.14
C TYR A 106 8.86 24.95 -8.59
N LYS A 107 8.75 24.04 -7.64
CA LYS A 107 8.28 22.67 -7.88
C LYS A 107 6.88 22.47 -7.33
N PHE A 108 6.06 21.69 -8.02
CA PHE A 108 4.87 21.09 -7.42
C PHE A 108 4.71 19.66 -7.89
N GLN A 109 3.99 18.85 -7.13
CA GLN A 109 3.71 17.47 -7.49
C GLN A 109 2.21 17.28 -7.73
N VAL A 110 1.88 16.59 -8.82
CA VAL A 110 0.50 16.19 -9.13
C VAL A 110 0.36 14.70 -8.88
N THR A 111 -0.60 14.35 -8.02
CA THR A 111 -0.97 12.96 -7.74
C THR A 111 -2.46 12.75 -7.97
N PRO A 112 -2.93 11.51 -8.17
CA PRO A 112 -4.36 11.23 -8.38
C PRO A 112 -5.27 11.76 -7.27
N ASN A 113 -4.73 11.86 -6.05
CA ASN A 113 -5.50 12.20 -4.84
C ASN A 113 -5.10 13.55 -4.22
N GLY A 114 -4.09 14.25 -4.74
CA GLY A 114 -3.61 15.51 -4.16
C GLY A 114 -2.84 15.35 -2.85
N THR A 115 -2.36 14.14 -2.56
CA THR A 115 -1.59 13.82 -1.36
C THR A 115 -0.35 13.01 -1.72
N ILE A 116 0.75 13.22 -1.01
CA ILE A 116 1.92 12.33 -1.00
C ILE A 116 1.88 11.61 0.35
N SER A 117 2.08 10.30 0.33
CA SER A 117 2.26 9.55 1.57
C SER A 117 3.54 10.04 2.24
N SER A 118 3.41 10.65 3.43
CA SER A 118 4.59 11.09 4.18
C SER A 118 5.51 9.90 4.46
N THR A 119 6.81 10.17 4.64
CA THR A 119 7.78 9.12 5.01
C THR A 119 7.32 8.34 6.26
N GLY A 120 6.64 9.02 7.19
CA GLY A 120 6.02 8.40 8.37
C GLY A 120 4.92 7.40 8.01
N SER A 121 4.00 7.76 7.09
CA SER A 121 2.96 6.84 6.62
C SER A 121 3.56 5.60 5.94
N SER A 122 4.56 5.77 5.08
CA SER A 122 5.24 4.66 4.40
C SER A 122 5.93 3.71 5.37
N LEU A 123 6.58 4.24 6.42
CA LEU A 123 7.19 3.44 7.48
C LEU A 123 6.14 2.62 8.25
N LEU A 124 5.00 3.25 8.56
CA LEU A 124 3.89 2.61 9.26
C LEU A 124 3.29 1.47 8.42
N TYR A 125 3.10 1.68 7.11
CA TYR A 125 2.69 0.61 6.19
C TYR A 125 3.70 -0.56 6.16
N ALA A 126 4.99 -0.27 6.07
CA ALA A 126 6.03 -1.29 6.08
C ALA A 126 6.01 -2.11 7.39
N LEU A 127 5.85 -1.44 8.53
CA LEU A 127 5.73 -2.10 9.82
C LEU A 127 4.51 -3.03 9.89
N PHE A 128 3.34 -2.57 9.43
CA PHE A 128 2.14 -3.41 9.39
C PHE A 128 2.29 -4.61 8.46
N ILE A 129 2.94 -4.44 7.30
CA ILE A 129 3.23 -5.56 6.39
C ILE A 129 4.09 -6.62 7.09
N ILE A 130 5.13 -6.22 7.83
CA ILE A 130 5.99 -7.16 8.57
C ILE A 130 5.18 -7.89 9.64
N ILE A 131 4.44 -7.16 10.48
CA ILE A 131 3.61 -7.76 11.55
C ILE A 131 2.61 -8.74 10.96
N LEU A 132 1.88 -8.33 9.92
CA LEU A 132 0.85 -9.16 9.29
C LEU A 132 1.45 -10.39 8.59
N SER A 133 2.64 -10.26 8.01
CA SER A 133 3.37 -11.40 7.44
C SER A 133 3.75 -12.42 8.52
N VAL A 134 4.24 -11.97 9.68
CA VAL A 134 4.53 -12.86 10.83
C VAL A 134 3.26 -13.54 11.32
N VAL A 135 2.15 -12.80 11.47
CA VAL A 135 0.85 -13.37 11.85
C VAL A 135 0.39 -14.45 10.87
N LEU A 136 0.52 -14.22 9.56
CA LEU A 136 0.18 -15.21 8.53
C LEU A 136 1.07 -16.45 8.60
N LEU A 137 2.37 -16.31 8.87
CA LEU A 137 3.28 -17.44 9.05
C LEU A 137 2.91 -18.28 10.28
N VAL A 138 2.58 -17.63 11.40
CA VAL A 138 2.13 -18.30 12.63
C VAL A 138 0.80 -19.02 12.40
N LEU A 139 -0.17 -18.38 11.75
CA LEU A 139 -1.45 -19.03 11.40
C LEU A 139 -1.24 -20.24 10.49
N THR A 140 -0.38 -20.11 9.48
CA THR A 140 -0.03 -21.20 8.56
C THR A 140 0.61 -22.37 9.31
N TYR A 141 1.53 -22.09 10.25
CA TYR A 141 2.13 -23.10 11.12
C TYR A 141 1.06 -23.85 11.92
N PHE A 142 0.12 -23.15 12.58
CA PHE A 142 -0.96 -23.80 13.32
C PHE A 142 -1.90 -24.62 12.42
N ILE A 143 -2.20 -24.15 11.22
CA ILE A 143 -3.01 -24.90 10.24
C ILE A 143 -2.34 -26.23 9.87
N ILE A 144 -1.01 -26.24 9.70
CA ILE A 144 -0.24 -27.45 9.38
C ILE A 144 -0.11 -28.37 10.60
N ALA A 145 0.15 -27.80 11.79
CA ALA A 145 0.37 -28.55 13.02
C ALA A 145 -0.89 -29.25 13.55
N ILE A 146 -2.09 -28.70 13.28
CA ILE A 146 -3.34 -29.30 13.75
C ILE A 146 -3.72 -30.52 12.90
N PRO A 147 -3.96 -31.71 13.51
CA PRO A 147 -4.34 -32.91 12.78
C PRO A 147 -5.68 -32.75 12.05
N SER A 148 -5.74 -33.24 10.80
CA SER A 148 -6.95 -33.21 9.96
C SER A 148 -7.86 -34.42 10.14
N GLU A 149 -7.34 -35.52 10.67
CA GLU A 149 -8.05 -36.80 10.73
C GLU A 149 -8.56 -37.11 12.14
N ASN A 150 -9.60 -37.94 12.22
CA ASN A 150 -10.07 -38.51 13.48
C ASN A 150 -9.09 -39.61 13.96
N LEU A 151 -9.13 -39.94 15.26
CA LEU A 151 -8.33 -41.04 15.80
C LEU A 151 -8.82 -42.36 15.22
N LYS A 152 -7.90 -43.16 14.68
CA LYS A 152 -8.15 -44.48 14.08
C LYS A 152 -7.35 -45.54 14.81
N ASP A 153 -7.93 -46.73 14.92
CA ASP A 153 -7.25 -47.94 15.40
C ASP A 153 -6.28 -48.49 14.34
N GLU A 154 -5.49 -49.49 14.69
CA GLU A 154 -4.64 -50.29 13.78
C GLU A 154 -5.44 -50.88 12.61
N ARG A 155 -6.73 -51.18 12.85
CA ARG A 155 -7.67 -51.68 11.84
C ARG A 155 -8.28 -50.58 10.97
N GLY A 156 -7.92 -49.31 11.19
CA GLY A 156 -8.47 -48.15 10.49
C GLY A 156 -9.87 -47.72 10.96
N VAL A 157 -10.42 -48.37 11.99
CA VAL A 157 -11.73 -48.03 12.57
C VAL A 157 -11.60 -46.74 13.38
N VAL A 158 -12.54 -45.80 13.21
CA VAL A 158 -12.50 -44.51 13.92
C VAL A 158 -12.92 -44.72 15.38
N ILE A 159 -11.98 -44.53 16.32
CA ILE A 159 -12.20 -44.69 17.77
C ILE A 159 -12.73 -43.39 18.38
N GLY A 160 -12.31 -42.23 17.86
CA GLY A 160 -12.63 -40.94 18.49
C GLY A 160 -12.63 -39.77 17.53
N ILE A 161 -13.50 -38.80 17.80
CA ILE A 161 -13.64 -37.57 16.99
C ILE A 161 -12.75 -36.47 17.59
N ILE A 162 -11.80 -35.98 16.79
CA ILE A 162 -10.94 -34.86 17.19
C ILE A 162 -11.64 -33.54 16.87
N LYS A 163 -11.92 -32.71 17.89
CA LYS A 163 -12.55 -31.38 17.71
C LYS A 163 -11.61 -30.33 17.10
N LEU A 164 -10.29 -30.50 17.25
CA LEU A 164 -9.29 -29.53 16.78
C LEU A 164 -9.33 -29.28 15.26
N LYS A 165 -9.78 -30.25 14.47
CA LYS A 165 -9.91 -30.08 13.00
C LYS A 165 -10.88 -28.96 12.58
N TYR A 166 -11.90 -28.66 13.39
CA TYR A 166 -12.80 -27.54 13.11
C TYR A 166 -12.11 -26.20 13.34
N ILE A 167 -11.24 -26.12 14.35
CA ILE A 167 -10.39 -24.96 14.58
C ILE A 167 -9.46 -24.76 13.39
N ARG A 168 -8.88 -25.83 12.82
CA ARG A 168 -8.06 -25.73 11.60
C ARG A 168 -8.82 -25.09 10.43
N ILE A 169 -10.08 -25.47 10.20
CA ILE A 169 -10.88 -24.89 9.11
C ILE A 169 -11.23 -23.42 9.39
N LEU A 170 -11.53 -23.10 10.65
CA LEU A 170 -11.72 -21.71 11.08
C LEU A 170 -10.46 -20.88 10.82
N LEU A 171 -9.28 -21.40 11.14
CA LEU A 171 -7.99 -20.74 10.89
C LEU A 171 -7.74 -20.54 9.39
N ILE A 172 -8.07 -21.52 8.53
CA ILE A 172 -8.03 -21.36 7.06
C ILE A 172 -8.97 -20.23 6.61
N GLY A 173 -10.16 -20.15 7.21
CA GLY A 173 -11.13 -19.08 6.93
C GLY A 173 -10.65 -17.69 7.33
N ILE A 174 -9.84 -17.57 8.40
CA ILE A 174 -9.23 -16.31 8.85
C ILE A 174 -7.98 -15.97 8.02
N LEU A 175 -7.19 -16.97 7.60
CA LEU A 175 -5.96 -16.78 6.83
C LEU A 175 -6.23 -16.04 5.50
N TYR A 176 -7.33 -16.38 4.83
CA TYR A 176 -7.67 -15.83 3.53
C TYR A 176 -7.93 -14.30 3.53
N PRO A 177 -8.86 -13.74 4.34
CA PRO A 177 -9.07 -12.31 4.41
C PRO A 177 -7.83 -11.55 4.92
N LEU A 178 -7.04 -12.13 5.84
CA LEU A 178 -5.78 -11.51 6.26
C LEU A 178 -4.76 -11.42 5.11
N THR A 179 -4.72 -12.43 4.23
CA THR A 179 -3.90 -12.38 3.01
C THR A 179 -4.36 -11.28 2.06
N ILE A 180 -5.68 -11.06 1.91
CA ILE A 180 -6.22 -9.94 1.14
C ILE A 180 -5.79 -8.60 1.75
N VAL A 181 -5.87 -8.46 3.07
CA VAL A 181 -5.43 -7.24 3.78
C VAL A 181 -3.92 -7.01 3.54
N LEU A 182 -3.10 -8.06 3.62
CA LEU A 182 -1.67 -7.95 3.32
C LEU A 182 -1.42 -7.45 1.90
N LEU A 183 -2.09 -8.05 0.90
CA LEU A 183 -1.96 -7.62 -0.49
C LEU A 183 -2.42 -6.17 -0.70
N ASN A 184 -3.47 -5.73 -0.01
CA ASN A 184 -3.92 -4.34 -0.07
C ASN A 184 -2.85 -3.37 0.50
N LEU A 185 -2.25 -3.72 1.63
CA LEU A 185 -1.17 -2.92 2.22
C LEU A 185 0.07 -2.91 1.31
N MET A 186 0.44 -4.06 0.74
CA MET A 186 1.54 -4.15 -0.22
C MET A 186 1.25 -3.32 -1.49
N ASN A 187 0.02 -3.35 -2.00
CA ASN A 187 -0.39 -2.54 -3.15
C ASN A 187 -0.30 -1.04 -2.81
N SER A 188 -0.78 -0.65 -1.63
CA SER A 188 -0.71 0.73 -1.15
C SER A 188 0.73 1.20 -1.03
N LEU A 189 1.62 0.37 -0.46
CA LEU A 189 3.04 0.69 -0.37
C LEU A 189 3.68 0.77 -1.77
N ALA A 190 3.34 -0.16 -2.66
CA ALA A 190 3.88 -0.19 -4.03
C ALA A 190 3.48 1.06 -4.82
N VAL A 191 2.22 1.48 -4.78
CA VAL A 191 1.75 2.70 -5.47
C VAL A 191 2.41 3.97 -4.94
N ASN A 192 2.74 4.00 -3.64
CA ASN A 192 3.31 5.19 -3.00
C ASN A 192 4.84 5.24 -3.03
N VAL A 193 5.52 4.10 -3.08
CA VAL A 193 6.98 4.01 -2.89
C VAL A 193 7.69 3.38 -4.08
N ALA A 194 7.06 2.42 -4.79
CA ALA A 194 7.72 1.77 -5.90
C ALA A 194 7.70 2.69 -7.13
N THR A 195 8.89 3.05 -7.60
CA THR A 195 9.08 3.78 -8.87
C THR A 195 8.70 2.91 -10.08
N LEU A 196 8.79 1.59 -9.94
CA LEU A 196 8.45 0.62 -10.97
C LEU A 196 6.93 0.36 -11.00
N SER A 197 6.25 0.97 -11.97
CA SER A 197 4.81 0.80 -12.22
C SER A 197 4.37 -0.66 -12.41
N THR A 198 5.25 -1.51 -12.96
CA THR A 198 5.00 -2.95 -13.13
C THR A 198 4.84 -3.69 -11.81
N PHE A 199 5.57 -3.28 -10.77
CA PHE A 199 5.48 -3.92 -9.46
C PHE A 199 4.14 -3.60 -8.78
N SER A 200 3.74 -2.33 -8.75
CA SER A 200 2.42 -1.94 -8.25
C SER A 200 1.28 -2.56 -9.04
N GLY A 201 1.41 -2.64 -10.38
CA GLY A 201 0.42 -3.28 -11.24
C GLY A 201 0.21 -4.76 -10.91
N THR A 202 1.31 -5.50 -10.66
CA THR A 202 1.27 -6.94 -10.35
C THR A 202 0.60 -7.21 -9.00
N ILE A 203 1.00 -6.47 -7.95
CA ILE A 203 0.39 -6.62 -6.61
C ILE A 203 -1.08 -6.20 -6.63
N GLY A 204 -1.41 -5.11 -7.32
CA GLY A 204 -2.79 -4.66 -7.51
C GLY A 204 -3.65 -5.69 -8.23
N PHE A 205 -3.13 -6.32 -9.28
CA PHE A 205 -3.81 -7.42 -9.98
C PHE A 205 -4.09 -8.61 -9.05
N LEU A 206 -3.08 -9.09 -8.31
CA LEU A 206 -3.24 -10.19 -7.36
C LEU A 206 -4.28 -9.88 -6.27
N PHE A 207 -4.25 -8.67 -5.72
CA PHE A 207 -5.24 -8.20 -4.76
C PHE A 207 -6.66 -8.27 -5.34
N GLN A 208 -6.88 -7.76 -6.56
CA GLN A 208 -8.20 -7.76 -7.19
C GLN A 208 -8.70 -9.18 -7.50
N VAL A 209 -7.82 -10.08 -7.93
CA VAL A 209 -8.16 -11.49 -8.18
C VAL A 209 -8.58 -12.17 -6.87
N MET A 210 -7.79 -12.03 -5.81
CA MET A 210 -8.14 -12.60 -4.50
C MET A 210 -9.43 -12.00 -3.94
N LEU A 211 -9.64 -10.70 -4.07
CA LEU A 211 -10.87 -10.05 -3.62
C LEU A 211 -12.11 -10.60 -4.35
N ARG A 212 -12.02 -10.81 -5.67
CA ARG A 212 -13.11 -11.43 -6.45
C ARG A 212 -13.33 -12.91 -6.09
N ALA A 213 -12.25 -13.63 -5.78
CA ALA A 213 -12.31 -15.03 -5.37
C ALA A 213 -12.81 -15.23 -3.91
N ALA A 214 -12.95 -14.16 -3.13
CA ALA A 214 -13.39 -14.23 -1.74
C ALA A 214 -14.79 -14.84 -1.58
N TRP A 215 -15.72 -14.53 -2.48
CA TRP A 215 -17.08 -15.08 -2.46
C TRP A 215 -17.10 -16.60 -2.73
N PRO A 216 -16.53 -17.10 -3.85
CA PRO A 216 -16.40 -18.54 -4.08
C PRO A 216 -15.67 -19.27 -2.94
N PHE A 217 -14.57 -18.71 -2.44
CA PHE A 217 -13.81 -19.27 -1.33
C PHE A 217 -14.67 -19.43 -0.07
N THR A 218 -15.46 -18.41 0.28
CA THR A 218 -16.35 -18.44 1.45
C THR A 218 -17.43 -19.51 1.31
N ILE A 219 -18.04 -19.65 0.13
CA ILE A 219 -19.04 -20.68 -0.14
C ILE A 219 -18.42 -22.08 0.00
N ILE A 220 -17.25 -22.31 -0.60
CA ILE A 220 -16.53 -23.59 -0.50
C ILE A 220 -16.24 -23.92 0.96
N LEU A 221 -15.79 -22.95 1.75
CA LEU A 221 -15.48 -23.14 3.17
C LEU A 221 -16.72 -23.51 3.98
N ILE A 222 -17.85 -22.83 3.75
CA ILE A 222 -19.12 -23.16 4.42
C ILE A 222 -19.57 -24.58 4.08
N VAL A 223 -19.58 -24.95 2.80
CA VAL A 223 -19.95 -26.30 2.35
C VAL A 223 -19.03 -27.35 2.96
N TRP A 224 -17.72 -27.06 3.02
CA TRP A 224 -16.73 -27.97 3.62
C TRP A 224 -16.96 -28.18 5.12
N VAL A 225 -17.27 -27.11 5.87
CA VAL A 225 -17.63 -27.20 7.29
C VAL A 225 -18.88 -28.04 7.49
N PHE A 226 -19.95 -27.78 6.73
CA PHE A 226 -21.19 -28.57 6.81
C PHE A 226 -20.98 -30.04 6.49
N TYR A 227 -20.21 -30.34 5.43
CA TYR A 227 -19.88 -31.71 5.05
C TYR A 227 -19.19 -32.46 6.21
N LEU A 228 -18.21 -31.83 6.87
CA LEU A 228 -17.50 -32.45 7.98
C LEU A 228 -18.39 -32.62 9.22
N LEU A 229 -19.25 -31.64 9.53
CA LEU A 229 -20.20 -31.75 10.64
C LEU A 229 -21.17 -32.91 10.44
N VAL A 230 -21.73 -33.08 9.24
CA VAL A 230 -22.64 -34.20 8.93
C VAL A 230 -21.91 -35.53 9.02
N LYS A 231 -20.71 -35.63 8.43
CA LYS A 231 -19.87 -36.84 8.47
C LYS A 231 -19.56 -37.26 9.91
N ASP A 232 -19.13 -36.33 10.75
CA ASP A 232 -18.78 -36.63 12.14
C ASP A 232 -19.99 -36.94 13.01
N THR A 233 -21.14 -36.31 12.75
CA THR A 233 -22.40 -36.65 13.43
C THR A 233 -22.80 -38.10 13.15
N ASN A 234 -22.64 -38.55 11.90
CA ASN A 234 -22.92 -39.93 11.51
C ASN A 234 -21.93 -40.92 12.15
N ILE A 235 -20.63 -40.59 12.19
CA ILE A 235 -19.61 -41.41 12.86
C ILE A 235 -19.93 -41.53 14.36
N LYS A 236 -20.26 -40.42 15.03
CA LYS A 236 -20.59 -40.42 16.45
C LYS A 236 -21.78 -41.33 16.77
N ARG A 237 -22.83 -41.29 15.94
CA ARG A 237 -23.98 -42.20 16.08
C ARG A 237 -23.58 -43.67 15.93
N GLY A 238 -22.63 -43.98 15.04
CA GLY A 238 -22.09 -45.34 14.87
C GLY A 238 -21.34 -45.83 16.09
N ILE A 239 -20.47 -45.00 16.65
CA ILE A 239 -19.69 -45.31 17.87
C ILE A 239 -20.63 -45.58 19.05
N ASN A 240 -21.61 -44.70 19.29
CA ASN A 240 -22.56 -44.86 20.40
C ASN A 240 -23.39 -46.16 20.31
N LYS A 241 -23.72 -46.61 19.09
CA LYS A 241 -24.46 -47.88 18.89
C LYS A 241 -23.60 -49.10 19.22
N LEU A 242 -22.32 -49.07 18.85
CA LEU A 242 -21.38 -50.14 19.18
C LEU A 242 -21.13 -50.22 20.68
N GLU A 243 -20.97 -49.07 21.34
CA GLU A 243 -20.84 -49.01 22.79
C GLU A 243 -22.07 -49.59 23.51
N ALA A 244 -23.28 -49.30 23.02
CA ALA A 244 -24.50 -49.88 23.56
C ALA A 244 -24.52 -51.42 23.42
N PHE A 245 -24.15 -51.95 22.25
CA PHE A 245 -24.11 -53.39 21.99
C PHE A 245 -23.06 -54.14 22.84
N MET A 246 -21.93 -53.50 23.15
CA MET A 246 -20.89 -54.13 24.00
C MET A 246 -21.25 -54.17 25.49
N ASN A 247 -22.24 -53.38 25.93
CA ASN A 247 -22.68 -53.32 27.32
C ASN A 247 -23.90 -54.22 27.61
N GLU A 248 -24.48 -54.85 26.58
CA GLU A 248 -25.53 -55.86 26.67
C GLU A 248 -24.92 -57.27 26.76
#